data_AF-R5FQC4-F1
#
_entry.id   AF-R5FQC4-F1
#
_cell.length_a   1.000
_cell.length_b   1.000
_cell.length_c   1.000
_cell.angle_alpha   90.00
_cell.angle_beta   90.00
_cell.angle_gamma   90.00
#
_symmetry.space_group_name_H-M   'P 1'
#
loop_
_entity.id
_entity.type
_entity.pdbx_description
1 polymer ?
#
loop_
_entity_poly.entity_id
_entity_poly.type
_entity_poly.pdbx_seq_one_letter_code
_entity_poly.pdbx_strand_id
1 'polypeptide(L)'
;MKNETDMIKAALISVRRPVSGTVFLQAIARIGQVFGPRHFWLAVLWLAVMPVTAQEWCRYAPLVTPSQEWEHRWVTCPLADSLSHVWFRQTYVTGSDEDVPVSAHLSFASSGLVRVYVNECNVGTAQWYSPSEPISIDITPYLNEDTNVVAVLYAPRVLRPENRHLSLSYYGFTESGRPFCYMADSTWLCRVSPASGWLPDGGEWDDGREAENPWRASQFDPALWMSAEEIDSDISSPDICGKTGVGTEMASVSVSLSHVQGKSYFDPEKCAVNYAFSNGIYGQVRLTLRDARYGEVIRYGRNIYICNGEMDEQASPLFSLDGFSRVYVSGDRYFQRSQIWDIEALTEVYD
;
A
#
# COMPACT_ATOMS: atom_id res chain seq x y z
N MET A 1 -44.35 33.08 -15.04
CA MET A 1 -43.36 32.00 -15.23
C MET A 1 -42.06 32.17 -14.43
N LYS A 2 -41.48 33.38 -14.26
CA LYS A 2 -40.25 33.55 -13.45
C LYS A 2 -40.45 33.39 -11.92
N ASN A 3 -41.67 33.57 -11.42
CA ASN A 3 -41.96 33.61 -9.98
C ASN A 3 -42.23 32.23 -9.34
N GLU A 4 -42.73 31.25 -10.10
CA GLU A 4 -43.01 29.89 -9.58
C GLU A 4 -41.74 29.07 -9.38
N THR A 5 -40.76 29.21 -10.28
CA THR A 5 -39.50 28.45 -10.22
C THR A 5 -38.63 28.88 -9.03
N ASP A 6 -38.66 30.17 -8.68
CA ASP A 6 -37.93 30.71 -7.53
C ASP A 6 -38.60 30.35 -6.20
N MET A 7 -39.94 30.26 -6.16
CA MET A 7 -40.67 29.71 -5.01
C MET A 7 -40.40 28.21 -4.79
N ILE A 8 -40.32 27.43 -5.88
CA ILE A 8 -39.98 26.00 -5.83
C ILE A 8 -38.55 25.79 -5.30
N LYS A 9 -37.59 26.61 -5.74
CA LYS A 9 -36.21 26.57 -5.23
C LYS A 9 -36.12 26.95 -3.75
N ALA A 10 -36.83 27.98 -3.32
CA ALA A 10 -36.83 28.40 -1.91
C ALA A 10 -37.45 27.35 -0.97
N ALA A 11 -38.51 26.65 -1.41
CA ALA A 11 -39.13 25.57 -0.66
C ALA A 11 -38.28 24.27 -0.63
N LEU A 12 -37.53 23.98 -1.71
CA LEU A 12 -36.62 22.82 -1.79
C LEU A 12 -35.37 23.00 -0.90
N ILE A 13 -34.89 24.23 -0.73
CA ILE A 13 -33.73 24.52 0.13
C ILE A 13 -34.06 24.33 1.62
N SER A 14 -35.31 24.57 2.06
CA SER A 14 -35.68 24.40 3.47
C SER A 14 -35.85 22.93 3.91
N VAL A 15 -35.88 21.98 2.98
CA VAL A 15 -36.09 20.53 3.25
C VAL A 15 -34.78 19.73 3.25
N ARG A 16 -33.64 20.36 2.94
CA ARG A 16 -32.29 19.72 2.90
C ARG A 16 -31.64 19.45 4.26
N ARG A 17 -32.31 19.74 5.38
CA ARG A 17 -31.82 19.35 6.72
C ARG A 17 -32.70 18.22 7.27
N PRO A 18 -32.16 17.30 8.09
CA PRO A 18 -32.96 16.26 8.70
C PRO A 18 -33.98 16.92 9.63
N VAL A 19 -35.26 16.88 9.26
CA VAL A 19 -36.33 17.47 10.08
C VAL A 19 -37.23 16.36 10.61
N SER A 20 -37.56 16.46 11.91
CA SER A 20 -38.51 15.60 12.61
C SER A 20 -39.83 15.44 11.81
N GLY A 21 -40.39 14.22 11.82
CA GLY A 21 -41.53 13.80 10.98
C GLY A 21 -42.78 14.69 11.07
N THR A 22 -42.93 15.46 12.14
CA THR A 22 -44.05 16.41 12.31
C THR A 22 -43.95 17.63 11.38
N VAL A 23 -42.74 18.06 11.01
CA VAL A 23 -42.52 19.19 10.09
C VAL A 23 -42.69 18.76 8.63
N PHE A 24 -42.35 17.50 8.33
CA PHE A 24 -42.57 16.87 7.02
C PHE A 24 -44.07 16.83 6.65
N LEU A 25 -44.93 16.49 7.61
CA LEU A 25 -46.38 16.47 7.42
C LEU A 25 -46.98 17.87 7.21
N GLN A 26 -46.44 18.90 7.88
CA GLN A 26 -46.88 20.28 7.68
C GLN A 26 -46.46 20.86 6.32
N ALA A 27 -45.31 20.43 5.79
CA ALA A 27 -44.86 20.81 4.44
C ALA A 27 -45.74 20.18 3.34
N ILE A 28 -46.11 18.90 3.49
CA ILE A 28 -47.02 18.19 2.57
C ILE A 28 -48.41 18.82 2.56
N ALA A 29 -48.92 19.24 3.72
CA ALA A 29 -50.22 19.92 3.83
C ALA A 29 -50.24 21.28 3.09
N ARG A 30 -49.12 22.03 3.09
CA ARG A 30 -49.01 23.29 2.34
C ARG A 30 -48.90 23.08 0.82
N ILE A 31 -48.22 22.03 0.37
CA ILE A 31 -48.11 21.69 -1.07
C ILE A 31 -49.48 21.27 -1.62
N GLY A 32 -50.30 20.56 -0.83
CA GLY A 32 -51.67 20.19 -1.20
C GLY A 32 -52.62 21.37 -1.41
N GLN A 33 -52.41 22.50 -0.72
CA GLN A 33 -53.23 23.71 -0.90
C GLN A 33 -52.90 24.51 -2.17
N VAL A 34 -51.67 24.36 -2.71
CA VAL A 34 -51.20 25.17 -3.85
C VAL A 34 -51.41 24.47 -5.19
N PHE A 35 -51.29 23.14 -5.27
CA PHE A 35 -51.19 22.43 -6.56
C PHE A 35 -52.43 21.62 -6.98
N GLY A 36 -53.46 21.59 -6.14
CA GLY A 36 -54.72 20.89 -6.40
C GLY A 36 -54.58 19.35 -6.49
N PRO A 37 -55.71 18.62 -6.48
CA PRO A 37 -55.72 17.17 -6.29
C PRO A 37 -55.05 16.35 -7.40
N ARG A 38 -54.80 16.95 -8.58
CA ARG A 38 -54.21 16.25 -9.74
C ARG A 38 -52.68 16.15 -9.70
N HIS A 39 -51.99 17.01 -8.96
CA HIS A 39 -50.51 17.01 -8.88
C HIS A 39 -49.99 16.55 -7.52
N PHE A 40 -50.88 16.46 -6.52
CA PHE A 40 -50.57 15.97 -5.18
C PHE A 40 -50.04 14.53 -5.18
N TRP A 41 -50.68 13.64 -5.94
CA TRP A 41 -50.26 12.24 -6.03
C TRP A 41 -48.93 12.06 -6.75
N LEU A 42 -48.58 12.93 -7.71
CA LEU A 42 -47.26 12.92 -8.36
C LEU A 42 -46.15 13.37 -7.41
N ALA A 43 -46.39 14.40 -6.59
CA ALA A 43 -45.43 14.85 -5.58
C ALA A 43 -45.25 13.83 -4.45
N VAL A 44 -46.32 13.16 -4.03
CA VAL A 44 -46.26 12.05 -3.05
C VAL A 44 -45.56 10.83 -3.64
N LEU A 45 -45.79 10.48 -4.91
CA LEU A 45 -45.03 9.43 -5.59
C LEU A 45 -43.54 9.78 -5.67
N TRP A 46 -43.20 11.04 -5.98
CA TRP A 46 -41.82 11.47 -6.09
C TRP A 46 -41.09 11.48 -4.73
N LEU A 47 -41.78 11.82 -3.64
CA LEU A 47 -41.22 11.79 -2.28
C LEU A 47 -41.19 10.39 -1.65
N ALA A 48 -42.13 9.51 -1.99
CA ALA A 48 -42.16 8.13 -1.50
C ALA A 48 -41.16 7.21 -2.23
N VAL A 49 -40.77 7.57 -3.46
CA VAL A 49 -39.76 6.84 -4.24
C VAL A 49 -38.33 7.26 -3.85
N MET A 50 -38.11 8.46 -3.30
CA MET A 50 -36.78 8.96 -2.89
C MET A 50 -36.03 8.08 -1.85
N PRO A 51 -36.64 7.57 -0.76
CA PRO A 51 -35.93 6.71 0.18
C PRO A 51 -35.67 5.30 -0.38
N VAL A 52 -36.48 4.86 -1.34
CA VAL A 52 -36.29 3.56 -2.02
C VAL A 52 -35.21 3.69 -3.09
N THR A 53 -35.12 4.83 -3.79
CA THR A 53 -34.07 5.08 -4.78
C THR A 53 -32.71 5.32 -4.17
N ALA A 54 -32.56 5.75 -2.91
CA ALA A 54 -31.24 5.84 -2.29
C ALA A 54 -30.67 4.44 -1.99
N GLN A 55 -31.52 3.51 -1.55
CA GLN A 55 -31.13 2.13 -1.25
C GLN A 55 -31.01 1.27 -2.52
N GLU A 56 -31.79 1.57 -3.56
CA GLU A 56 -31.62 1.01 -4.91
C GLU A 56 -30.49 1.70 -5.70
N TRP A 57 -30.15 2.96 -5.43
CA TRP A 57 -28.90 3.57 -5.93
C TRP A 57 -27.67 2.93 -5.28
N CYS A 58 -27.72 2.42 -4.05
CA CYS A 58 -26.61 1.58 -3.56
C CYS A 58 -26.55 0.19 -4.24
N ARG A 59 -27.62 -0.24 -4.94
CA ARG A 59 -27.65 -1.48 -5.75
C ARG A 59 -27.37 -1.27 -7.25
N TYR A 60 -27.61 -0.06 -7.77
CA TYR A 60 -27.49 0.32 -9.18
C TYR A 60 -26.51 1.46 -9.46
N ALA A 61 -25.97 2.13 -8.44
CA ALA A 61 -24.64 2.69 -8.56
C ALA A 61 -23.81 1.52 -9.06
N PRO A 62 -23.07 1.68 -10.17
CA PRO A 62 -22.20 0.62 -10.58
C PRO A 62 -21.41 0.27 -9.33
N LEU A 63 -21.48 -0.99 -8.90
CA LEU A 63 -20.25 -1.70 -8.60
C LEU A 63 -19.37 -1.30 -9.78
N VAL A 64 -18.59 -0.24 -9.61
CA VAL A 64 -17.66 0.20 -10.64
C VAL A 64 -16.63 -0.90 -10.57
N THR A 65 -16.95 -1.97 -11.28
CA THR A 65 -16.09 -3.07 -11.57
C THR A 65 -14.94 -2.39 -12.30
N PRO A 66 -13.74 -2.40 -11.73
CA PRO A 66 -12.64 -1.61 -12.23
C PRO A 66 -12.11 -2.25 -13.51
N SER A 67 -12.81 -2.08 -14.64
CA SER A 67 -12.50 -2.93 -15.80
C SER A 67 -12.71 -2.33 -17.18
N GLN A 68 -12.74 -1.01 -17.38
CA GLN A 68 -12.56 -0.52 -18.78
C GLN A 68 -12.05 0.90 -19.02
N GLU A 69 -12.10 1.85 -18.07
CA GLU A 69 -11.51 3.20 -18.27
C GLU A 69 -10.34 3.52 -17.33
N TRP A 70 -9.93 2.57 -16.47
CA TRP A 70 -8.78 2.68 -15.56
C TRP A 70 -7.48 2.17 -16.18
N GLU A 71 -7.28 2.37 -17.48
CA GLU A 71 -6.01 2.02 -18.11
C GLU A 71 -4.87 2.67 -17.32
N HIS A 72 -4.11 1.78 -16.70
CA HIS A 72 -3.22 1.99 -15.58
C HIS A 72 -2.27 3.15 -15.84
N ARG A 73 -2.43 4.25 -15.09
CA ARG A 73 -1.40 5.29 -15.05
C ARG A 73 -0.22 4.76 -14.28
N TRP A 74 0.80 4.39 -15.03
CA TRP A 74 2.04 3.90 -14.48
C TRP A 74 2.95 5.07 -14.15
N VAL A 75 3.49 5.05 -12.95
CA VAL A 75 4.55 5.95 -12.54
C VAL A 75 5.86 5.19 -12.38
N THR A 76 6.96 5.88 -12.64
CA THR A 76 8.31 5.35 -12.53
C THR A 76 9.26 6.29 -11.79
N CYS A 77 10.38 5.74 -11.35
CA CYS A 77 11.48 6.52 -10.77
C CYS A 77 12.59 6.59 -11.82
N PRO A 78 12.85 7.76 -12.41
CA PRO A 78 13.77 7.89 -13.55
C PRO A 78 15.21 7.47 -13.27
N LEU A 79 15.63 7.49 -12.00
CA LEU A 79 16.99 7.14 -11.58
C LEU A 79 17.16 5.67 -11.16
N ALA A 80 16.10 4.90 -11.11
CA ALA A 80 16.17 3.51 -10.66
C ALA A 80 16.72 2.59 -11.75
N ASP A 81 17.56 1.64 -11.33
CA ASP A 81 18.01 0.53 -12.15
C ASP A 81 17.39 -0.81 -11.69
N SER A 82 17.80 -1.91 -12.31
CA SER A 82 17.26 -3.25 -11.99
C SER A 82 17.70 -3.82 -10.63
N LEU A 83 18.54 -3.11 -9.87
CA LEU A 83 18.94 -3.47 -8.50
C LEU A 83 18.35 -2.52 -7.46
N SER A 84 17.80 -1.40 -7.90
CA SER A 84 17.32 -0.34 -7.03
C SER A 84 15.97 -0.70 -6.41
N HIS A 85 15.89 -0.65 -5.09
CA HIS A 85 14.60 -0.43 -4.45
C HIS A 85 14.22 1.05 -4.58
N VAL A 86 12.93 1.33 -4.58
CA VAL A 86 12.41 2.68 -4.78
C VAL A 86 11.36 2.99 -3.74
N TRP A 87 11.46 4.16 -3.12
CA TRP A 87 10.42 4.74 -2.31
C TRP A 87 9.52 5.61 -3.18
N PHE A 88 8.22 5.36 -3.12
CA PHE A 88 7.19 6.23 -3.67
C PHE A 88 6.32 6.76 -2.53
N ARG A 89 5.87 8.01 -2.62
CA ARG A 89 4.91 8.56 -1.67
C ARG A 89 4.03 9.66 -2.24
N GLN A 90 2.87 9.83 -1.63
CA GLN A 90 2.03 11.00 -1.77
C GLN A 90 1.37 11.37 -0.43
N THR A 91 1.25 12.68 -0.18
CA THR A 91 0.58 13.22 1.00
C THR A 91 -0.74 13.87 0.58
N TYR A 92 -1.84 13.42 1.19
CA TYR A 92 -3.18 13.97 0.99
C TYR A 92 -3.59 14.74 2.24
N VAL A 93 -3.85 16.03 2.09
CA VAL A 93 -4.27 16.91 3.17
C VAL A 93 -5.76 17.21 3.03
N THR A 94 -6.50 16.96 4.10
CA THR A 94 -7.91 17.29 4.21
C THR A 94 -8.06 18.80 4.45
N GLY A 95 -8.78 19.50 3.56
CA GLY A 95 -8.93 20.96 3.63
C GLY A 95 -10.08 21.47 4.51
N SER A 96 -11.05 20.60 4.83
CA SER A 96 -12.23 20.93 5.65
C SER A 96 -12.81 19.68 6.30
N ASP A 97 -13.56 19.84 7.39
CA ASP A 97 -14.22 18.72 8.09
C ASP A 97 -15.11 17.89 7.14
N GLU A 98 -15.74 18.52 6.14
CA GLU A 98 -16.58 17.82 5.16
C GLU A 98 -15.78 16.94 4.16
N ASP A 99 -14.46 17.12 4.09
CA ASP A 99 -13.55 16.38 3.21
C ASP A 99 -12.83 15.22 3.93
N VAL A 100 -13.05 15.04 5.25
CA VAL A 100 -12.41 13.98 6.04
C VAL A 100 -12.78 12.60 5.47
N PRO A 101 -11.80 11.76 5.09
CA PRO A 101 -12.08 10.44 4.54
C PRO A 101 -12.56 9.48 5.64
N VAL A 102 -13.76 8.91 5.48
CA VAL A 102 -14.35 7.97 6.46
C VAL A 102 -14.33 6.51 5.99
N SER A 103 -14.10 6.29 4.70
CA SER A 103 -13.84 4.97 4.13
C SER A 103 -12.93 5.15 2.93
N ALA A 104 -11.93 4.28 2.78
CA ALA A 104 -11.06 4.35 1.63
C ALA A 104 -10.39 3.01 1.31
N HIS A 105 -10.05 2.87 0.03
CA HIS A 105 -9.38 1.71 -0.53
C HIS A 105 -8.16 2.17 -1.33
N LEU A 106 -7.17 1.28 -1.41
CA LEU A 106 -6.09 1.37 -2.39
C LEU A 106 -6.28 0.26 -3.41
N SER A 107 -6.33 0.59 -4.69
CA SER A 107 -6.21 -0.38 -5.77
C SER A 107 -4.90 -0.17 -6.52
N PHE A 108 -4.04 -1.20 -6.58
CA PHE A 108 -2.70 -1.07 -7.14
C PHE A 108 -2.21 -2.32 -7.88
N ALA A 109 -1.34 -2.09 -8.86
CA ALA A 109 -0.60 -3.09 -9.64
C ALA A 109 0.88 -2.68 -9.74
N SER A 110 1.76 -3.66 -9.93
CA SER A 110 3.21 -3.45 -9.98
C SER A 110 3.88 -4.45 -10.94
N SER A 111 4.93 -4.02 -11.64
CA SER A 111 5.83 -4.96 -12.36
C SER A 111 6.78 -5.71 -11.42
N GLY A 112 6.89 -5.24 -10.18
CA GLY A 112 7.82 -5.72 -9.16
C GLY A 112 7.11 -6.22 -7.91
N LEU A 113 7.88 -6.30 -6.83
CA LEU A 113 7.41 -6.56 -5.48
C LEU A 113 7.15 -5.22 -4.79
N VAL A 114 6.10 -5.14 -3.97
CA VAL A 114 5.74 -3.90 -3.27
C VAL A 114 5.36 -4.12 -1.80
N ARG A 115 5.78 -3.21 -0.93
CA ARG A 115 5.22 -3.05 0.43
C ARG A 115 4.46 -1.74 0.46
N VAL A 116 3.22 -1.77 0.93
CA VAL A 116 2.32 -0.61 0.93
C VAL A 116 2.12 -0.14 2.35
N TYR A 117 2.27 1.17 2.55
CA TYR A 117 2.14 1.82 3.84
C TYR A 117 1.11 2.94 3.77
N VAL A 118 0.32 3.07 4.82
CA VAL A 118 -0.55 4.22 5.06
C VAL A 118 -0.26 4.74 6.45
N ASN A 119 0.13 6.02 6.55
CA ASN A 119 0.48 6.66 7.83
C ASN A 119 1.45 5.80 8.66
N GLU A 120 2.59 5.45 8.05
CA GLU A 120 3.68 4.63 8.63
C GLU A 120 3.33 3.15 8.91
N CYS A 121 2.05 2.77 8.89
CA CYS A 121 1.58 1.41 9.10
C CYS A 121 1.71 0.57 7.83
N ASN A 122 2.21 -0.66 7.95
CA ASN A 122 2.12 -1.65 6.87
C ASN A 122 0.65 -2.03 6.66
N VAL A 123 0.16 -1.95 5.43
CA VAL A 123 -1.23 -2.25 5.10
C VAL A 123 -1.40 -3.77 4.95
N GLY A 124 -2.39 -4.32 5.65
CA GLY A 124 -2.69 -5.75 5.63
C GLY A 124 -1.72 -6.61 6.44
N THR A 125 -1.78 -7.92 6.23
CA THR A 125 -0.93 -8.93 6.89
C THR A 125 0.21 -9.43 6.02
N ALA A 126 0.17 -9.11 4.72
CA ALA A 126 1.21 -9.51 3.80
C ALA A 126 2.53 -8.78 4.12
N GLN A 127 3.64 -9.49 3.98
CA GLN A 127 4.94 -8.86 4.05
C GLN A 127 5.17 -7.97 2.85
N TRP A 128 4.80 -8.46 1.67
CA TRP A 128 4.84 -7.74 0.39
C TRP A 128 3.83 -8.35 -0.61
N TYR A 129 3.57 -7.61 -1.68
CA TYR A 129 2.65 -7.96 -2.76
C TYR A 129 3.42 -8.08 -4.08
N SER A 130 2.93 -8.89 -5.02
CA SER A 130 3.44 -8.98 -6.39
C SER A 130 2.31 -8.89 -7.43
N PRO A 131 1.47 -7.84 -7.39
CA PRO A 131 0.23 -7.80 -8.16
C PRO A 131 0.52 -7.46 -9.63
N SER A 132 0.53 -8.48 -10.51
CA SER A 132 0.55 -8.27 -11.96
C SER A 132 -0.74 -7.63 -12.47
N GLU A 133 -1.85 -7.89 -11.77
CA GLU A 133 -3.17 -7.31 -11.99
C GLU A 133 -3.59 -6.50 -10.75
N PRO A 134 -4.47 -5.49 -10.88
CA PRO A 134 -4.88 -4.65 -9.75
C PRO A 134 -5.51 -5.46 -8.62
N ILE A 135 -4.97 -5.28 -7.43
CA ILE A 135 -5.59 -5.74 -6.18
C ILE A 135 -6.12 -4.54 -5.41
N SER A 136 -7.26 -4.70 -4.73
CA SER A 136 -7.86 -3.65 -3.90
C SER A 136 -7.84 -4.06 -2.43
N ILE A 137 -7.42 -3.14 -1.57
CA ILE A 137 -7.30 -3.34 -0.13
C ILE A 137 -8.02 -2.19 0.59
N ASP A 138 -8.83 -2.52 1.59
CA ASP A 138 -9.44 -1.54 2.49
C ASP A 138 -8.36 -0.94 3.40
N ILE A 139 -8.22 0.38 3.35
CA ILE A 139 -7.26 1.13 4.16
C ILE A 139 -7.93 2.03 5.19
N THR A 140 -9.25 1.95 5.33
CA THR A 140 -10.03 2.72 6.31
C THR A 140 -9.44 2.69 7.73
N PRO A 141 -8.95 1.55 8.25
CA PRO A 141 -8.40 1.49 9.62
C PRO A 141 -7.10 2.27 9.84
N TYR A 142 -6.43 2.69 8.76
CA TYR A 142 -5.12 3.35 8.81
C TYR A 142 -5.21 4.86 8.59
N LEU A 143 -6.41 5.40 8.36
CA LEU A 143 -6.61 6.81 8.04
C LEU A 143 -6.49 7.70 9.29
N ASN A 144 -5.95 8.90 9.06
CA ASN A 144 -6.03 10.05 9.96
C ASN A 144 -7.09 11.04 9.45
N GLU A 145 -7.57 11.92 10.32
CA GLU A 145 -8.60 12.91 9.97
C GLU A 145 -8.05 14.02 9.06
N ASP A 146 -6.83 14.49 9.34
CA ASP A 146 -6.26 15.71 8.76
C ASP A 146 -5.32 15.44 7.58
N THR A 147 -4.38 14.50 7.74
CA THR A 147 -3.29 14.26 6.78
C THR A 147 -3.04 12.76 6.64
N ASN A 148 -3.15 12.28 5.41
CA ASN A 148 -2.90 10.88 5.08
C ASN A 148 -1.72 10.75 4.13
N VAL A 149 -0.74 9.91 4.48
CA VAL A 149 0.37 9.56 3.61
C VAL A 149 0.18 8.17 3.08
N VAL A 150 0.20 8.02 1.76
CA VAL A 150 0.32 6.72 1.09
C VAL A 150 1.74 6.59 0.60
N ALA A 151 2.43 5.52 1.00
CA ALA A 151 3.81 5.26 0.62
C ALA A 151 3.99 3.81 0.16
N VAL A 152 4.88 3.60 -0.80
CA VAL A 152 5.14 2.28 -1.37
C VAL A 152 6.64 2.07 -1.48
N LEU A 153 7.14 0.95 -0.95
CA LEU A 153 8.48 0.45 -1.23
C LEU A 153 8.37 -0.53 -2.41
N TYR A 154 9.02 -0.24 -3.52
CA TYR A 154 9.07 -1.07 -4.72
C TYR A 154 10.43 -1.76 -4.83
N ALA A 155 10.44 -3.00 -5.31
CA ALA A 155 11.63 -3.73 -5.73
C ALA A 155 11.39 -4.44 -7.08
N PRO A 156 12.32 -4.41 -8.03
CA PRO A 156 12.16 -5.11 -9.30
C PRO A 156 12.19 -6.63 -9.10
N ARG A 157 11.35 -7.38 -9.83
CA ARG A 157 11.31 -8.86 -9.79
C ARG A 157 12.40 -9.52 -10.61
N VAL A 158 12.82 -8.85 -11.68
CA VAL A 158 13.79 -9.36 -12.65
C VAL A 158 14.94 -8.36 -12.69
N LEU A 159 16.15 -8.85 -12.90
CA LEU A 159 17.34 -8.02 -13.18
C LEU A 159 17.28 -7.41 -14.59
N ARG A 160 16.14 -6.82 -14.95
CA ARG A 160 15.92 -6.03 -16.17
C ARG A 160 15.27 -4.70 -15.79
N PRO A 161 15.69 -3.57 -16.40
CA PRO A 161 15.08 -2.28 -16.14
C PRO A 161 13.65 -2.26 -16.66
N GLU A 162 12.70 -2.07 -15.76
CA GLU A 162 11.28 -2.08 -16.06
C GLU A 162 10.70 -0.72 -15.76
N ASN A 163 10.23 -0.01 -16.79
CA ASN A 163 9.81 1.36 -16.56
C ASN A 163 8.47 1.41 -15.81
N ARG A 164 7.63 0.39 -15.88
CA ARG A 164 6.31 0.35 -15.20
C ARG A 164 6.43 -0.07 -13.74
N HIS A 165 6.89 0.81 -12.85
CA HIS A 165 7.07 0.43 -11.43
C HIS A 165 5.73 0.26 -10.70
N LEU A 166 4.88 1.29 -10.67
CA LEU A 166 3.68 1.32 -9.84
C LEU A 166 2.51 1.94 -10.59
N SER A 167 1.33 1.32 -10.48
CA SER A 167 0.04 1.93 -10.80
C SER A 167 -0.82 1.83 -9.55
N LEU A 168 -1.35 2.95 -9.06
CA LEU A 168 -2.10 2.98 -7.80
C LEU A 168 -3.24 4.00 -7.86
N SER A 169 -4.35 3.67 -7.20
CA SER A 169 -5.48 4.57 -6.99
C SER A 169 -5.90 4.55 -5.52
N TYR A 170 -6.12 5.74 -4.97
CA TYR A 170 -6.64 5.98 -3.63
C TYR A 170 -8.05 6.57 -3.74
N TYR A 171 -9.06 5.82 -3.31
CA TYR A 171 -10.45 6.20 -3.53
C TYR A 171 -11.35 5.82 -2.36
N GLY A 172 -12.47 6.51 -2.20
CA GLY A 172 -13.33 6.32 -1.04
C GLY A 172 -14.43 7.35 -0.92
N PHE A 173 -14.95 7.51 0.30
CA PHE A 173 -15.99 8.46 0.65
C PHE A 173 -15.55 9.35 1.82
N THR A 174 -15.92 10.62 1.76
CA THR A 174 -15.72 11.57 2.86
C THR A 174 -16.89 11.57 3.84
N GLU A 175 -16.75 12.25 4.99
CA GLU A 175 -17.80 12.36 6.01
C GLU A 175 -19.12 12.93 5.46
N SER A 176 -19.03 13.87 4.52
CA SER A 176 -20.20 14.42 3.80
C SER A 176 -20.87 13.44 2.83
N GLY A 177 -20.34 12.23 2.68
CA GLY A 177 -20.77 11.21 1.72
C GLY A 177 -20.30 11.47 0.28
N ARG A 178 -19.39 12.44 0.06
CA ARG A 178 -18.83 12.73 -1.26
C ARG A 178 -17.77 11.69 -1.63
N PRO A 179 -17.82 11.11 -2.85
CA PRO A 179 -16.76 10.21 -3.30
C PRO A 179 -15.50 11.01 -3.68
N PHE A 180 -14.33 10.40 -3.48
CA PHE A 180 -13.05 10.91 -3.97
C PHE A 180 -12.27 9.78 -4.66
N CYS A 181 -11.37 10.16 -5.58
CA CYS A 181 -10.44 9.25 -6.24
C CYS A 181 -9.21 10.02 -6.70
N TYR A 182 -8.04 9.55 -6.28
CA TYR A 182 -6.74 10.06 -6.66
C TYR A 182 -5.94 8.94 -7.31
N MET A 183 -5.25 9.25 -8.40
CA MET A 183 -4.40 8.29 -9.13
C MET A 183 -2.93 8.59 -8.87
N ALA A 184 -2.09 7.58 -9.02
CA ALA A 184 -0.67 7.77 -9.18
C ALA A 184 -0.39 8.53 -10.48
N ASP A 185 0.38 9.61 -10.35
CA ASP A 185 0.75 10.51 -11.43
C ASP A 185 2.08 11.21 -11.07
N SER A 186 2.47 12.21 -11.85
CA SER A 186 3.72 12.97 -11.67
C SER A 186 3.78 13.82 -10.40
N THR A 187 2.67 13.93 -9.66
CA THR A 187 2.65 14.58 -8.34
C THR A 187 3.21 13.68 -7.24
N TRP A 188 3.31 12.37 -7.48
CA TRP A 188 3.95 11.45 -6.55
C TRP A 188 5.44 11.73 -6.47
N LEU A 189 5.99 11.62 -5.28
CA LEU A 189 7.43 11.72 -5.07
C LEU A 189 8.05 10.33 -5.11
N CYS A 190 9.21 10.21 -5.75
CA CYS A 190 10.01 9.00 -5.76
C CYS A 190 11.48 9.26 -5.39
N ARG A 191 12.14 8.24 -4.84
CA ARG A 191 13.57 8.25 -4.51
C ARG A 191 14.11 6.83 -4.55
N VAL A 192 15.30 6.63 -5.14
CA VAL A 192 16.03 5.36 -4.99
C VAL A 192 16.36 5.16 -3.50
N SER A 193 15.97 4.02 -2.95
CA SER A 193 16.11 3.71 -1.52
C SER A 193 17.58 3.83 -1.11
N PRO A 194 17.93 4.74 -0.18
CA PRO A 194 19.25 4.74 0.44
C PRO A 194 19.43 3.60 1.44
N ALA A 195 18.34 2.91 1.81
CA ALA A 195 18.31 1.94 2.88
C ALA A 195 18.33 0.49 2.40
N SER A 196 18.05 0.22 1.12
CA SER A 196 17.98 -1.16 0.65
C SER A 196 18.07 -1.31 -0.87
N GLY A 197 18.38 -2.52 -1.32
CA GLY A 197 18.40 -2.87 -2.73
C GLY A 197 18.79 -4.32 -2.96
N TRP A 198 18.76 -4.74 -4.21
CA TRP A 198 19.26 -6.04 -4.61
C TRP A 198 20.78 -6.05 -4.71
N LEU A 199 21.35 -7.20 -4.40
CA LEU A 199 22.73 -7.55 -4.69
C LEU A 199 22.81 -8.23 -6.07
N PRO A 200 23.93 -8.11 -6.79
CA PRO A 200 24.09 -8.71 -8.12
C PRO A 200 23.92 -10.24 -8.17
N ASP A 201 24.07 -10.93 -7.04
CA ASP A 201 23.89 -12.39 -6.89
C ASP A 201 22.45 -12.78 -6.48
N GLY A 202 21.53 -11.81 -6.47
CA GLY A 202 20.11 -11.99 -6.15
C GLY A 202 19.82 -12.09 -4.65
N GLY A 203 20.78 -11.78 -3.77
CA GLY A 203 20.48 -11.44 -2.38
C GLY A 203 20.04 -9.99 -2.24
N GLU A 204 19.82 -9.53 -1.01
CA GLU A 204 19.39 -8.17 -0.70
C GLU A 204 20.29 -7.55 0.36
N TRP A 205 20.54 -6.25 0.21
CA TRP A 205 21.16 -5.45 1.24
C TRP A 205 20.11 -4.57 1.91
N ASP A 206 20.24 -4.41 3.21
CA ASP A 206 19.41 -3.55 4.04
C ASP A 206 20.29 -2.78 5.05
N ASP A 207 20.03 -1.50 5.22
CA ASP A 207 20.77 -0.59 6.06
C ASP A 207 19.92 -0.18 7.27
N GLY A 208 20.09 -0.89 8.37
CA GLY A 208 19.37 -0.67 9.62
C GLY A 208 19.55 0.74 10.18
N ARG A 209 20.63 1.45 9.80
CA ARG A 209 20.86 2.85 10.21
C ARG A 209 19.80 3.81 9.66
N GLU A 210 19.10 3.42 8.59
CA GLU A 210 18.01 4.17 7.97
C GLU A 210 16.63 3.72 8.48
N ALA A 211 16.55 2.85 9.50
CA ALA A 211 15.28 2.33 10.00
C ALA A 211 14.32 3.43 10.52
N GLU A 212 14.87 4.51 11.08
CA GLU A 212 14.12 5.67 11.58
C GLU A 212 13.85 6.73 10.51
N ASN A 213 14.21 6.48 9.24
CA ASN A 213 13.97 7.44 8.17
C ASN A 213 12.46 7.69 8.01
N PRO A 214 11.96 8.93 8.14
CA PRO A 214 10.53 9.23 8.21
C PRO A 214 9.87 9.30 6.83
N TRP A 215 10.39 8.58 5.83
CA TRP A 215 9.91 8.65 4.45
C TRP A 215 8.44 8.24 4.27
N ARG A 216 7.86 7.50 5.22
CA ARG A 216 6.45 7.09 5.27
C ARG A 216 5.57 8.01 6.15
N ALA A 217 6.19 8.94 6.87
CA ALA A 217 5.52 9.85 7.79
C ALA A 217 5.04 11.12 7.08
N SER A 218 4.12 11.85 7.72
CA SER A 218 3.64 13.15 7.24
C SER A 218 4.77 14.19 7.14
N GLN A 219 5.65 14.21 8.15
CA GLN A 219 6.84 15.04 8.17
C GLN A 219 8.04 14.25 7.67
N PHE A 220 8.73 14.76 6.65
CA PHE A 220 9.91 14.11 6.06
C PHE A 220 10.83 15.15 5.43
N ASP A 221 12.05 14.73 5.07
CA ASP A 221 12.99 15.57 4.31
C ASP A 221 12.79 15.36 2.80
N PRO A 222 12.30 16.38 2.05
CA PRO A 222 12.06 16.28 0.61
C PRO A 222 13.32 16.51 -0.24
N ALA A 223 14.47 16.91 0.32
CA ALA A 223 15.60 17.43 -0.45
C ALA A 223 16.19 16.48 -1.51
N LEU A 224 16.08 15.17 -1.31
CA LEU A 224 16.59 14.14 -2.22
C LEU A 224 15.48 13.42 -3.00
N TRP A 225 14.25 13.91 -2.92
CA TRP A 225 13.11 13.37 -3.65
C TRP A 225 12.95 14.10 -4.98
N MET A 226 12.35 13.39 -5.92
CA MET A 226 11.94 13.95 -7.21
C MET A 226 10.52 13.52 -7.53
N SER A 227 9.89 14.22 -8.46
CA SER A 227 8.63 13.77 -9.04
C SER A 227 8.84 12.44 -9.77
N ALA A 228 7.88 11.54 -9.60
CA ALA A 228 7.77 10.36 -10.43
C ALA A 228 7.45 10.76 -11.87
N GLU A 229 7.86 9.94 -12.83
CA GLU A 229 7.56 10.15 -14.24
C GLU A 229 6.34 9.30 -14.63
N GLU A 230 5.36 9.94 -15.27
CA GLU A 230 4.21 9.25 -15.85
C GLU A 230 4.59 8.58 -17.15
N ILE A 231 4.21 7.31 -17.29
CA ILE A 231 4.40 6.56 -18.52
C ILE A 231 3.10 6.61 -19.29
N ASP A 232 3.13 7.36 -20.40
CA ASP A 232 2.01 7.41 -21.33
C ASP A 232 1.79 6.02 -21.92
N SER A 233 0.58 5.51 -21.83
CA SER A 233 0.21 4.18 -22.31
C SER A 233 -0.01 4.19 -23.83
N ASP A 234 0.94 4.73 -24.59
CA ASP A 234 0.92 4.61 -26.04
C ASP A 234 1.40 3.21 -26.46
N ILE A 235 0.43 2.40 -26.88
CA ILE A 235 0.49 1.38 -27.94
C ILE A 235 1.72 0.43 -27.90
N SER A 236 1.45 -0.84 -27.55
CA SER A 236 2.25 -2.03 -27.94
C SER A 236 3.58 -2.32 -27.23
N SER A 237 3.66 -2.18 -25.90
CA SER A 237 4.67 -2.95 -25.13
C SER A 237 4.07 -4.30 -24.71
N PRO A 238 4.73 -5.43 -25.00
CA PRO A 238 4.17 -6.78 -24.83
C PRO A 238 3.82 -7.05 -23.37
N ASP A 239 2.77 -7.84 -23.17
CA ASP A 239 2.27 -8.43 -21.92
C ASP A 239 3.13 -8.17 -20.69
N ILE A 240 2.50 -7.53 -19.69
CA ILE A 240 2.93 -7.58 -18.29
C ILE A 240 3.27 -9.03 -17.99
N CYS A 241 4.57 -9.31 -17.82
CA CYS A 241 5.10 -10.65 -17.66
C CYS A 241 4.82 -11.56 -18.87
N GLY A 242 5.86 -11.86 -19.67
CA GLY A 242 5.80 -13.02 -20.54
C GLY A 242 5.29 -14.22 -19.74
N LYS A 243 4.20 -14.83 -20.20
CA LYS A 243 3.65 -16.09 -19.71
C LYS A 243 4.69 -17.20 -19.91
N THR A 244 5.81 -17.14 -19.20
CA THR A 244 6.70 -18.27 -19.02
C THR A 244 6.00 -19.15 -18.02
N GLY A 245 5.25 -20.10 -18.54
CA GLY A 245 4.48 -21.04 -17.75
C GLY A 245 5.39 -21.85 -16.84
N VAL A 246 5.59 -21.37 -15.61
CA VAL A 246 5.84 -22.14 -14.39
C VAL A 246 5.44 -21.25 -13.20
N GLY A 247 4.34 -21.60 -12.51
CA GLY A 247 4.11 -21.23 -11.11
C GLY A 247 3.36 -19.92 -10.84
N THR A 248 2.06 -20.05 -10.54
CA THR A 248 1.22 -19.20 -9.67
C THR A 248 1.47 -17.69 -9.68
N GLU A 249 0.56 -16.94 -10.32
CA GLU A 249 0.42 -15.49 -10.16
C GLU A 249 0.06 -15.17 -8.70
N MET A 250 1.07 -14.92 -7.86
CA MET A 250 0.90 -14.57 -6.45
C MET A 250 0.58 -13.09 -6.30
N ALA A 251 -0.62 -12.79 -5.79
CA ALA A 251 -1.04 -11.42 -5.48
C ALA A 251 -0.36 -10.88 -4.21
N SER A 252 -0.20 -11.72 -3.18
CA SER A 252 0.32 -11.35 -1.87
C SER A 252 1.15 -12.48 -1.26
N VAL A 253 2.18 -12.13 -0.50
CA VAL A 253 2.95 -13.07 0.30
C VAL A 253 2.90 -12.67 1.76
N SER A 254 2.32 -13.56 2.57
CA SER A 254 2.35 -13.50 4.03
C SER A 254 3.44 -14.44 4.53
N VAL A 255 3.98 -14.19 5.72
CA VAL A 255 4.99 -15.08 6.31
C VAL A 255 4.53 -15.53 7.67
N SER A 256 4.60 -16.84 7.88
CA SER A 256 4.43 -17.45 9.20
C SER A 256 5.79 -17.64 9.86
N LEU A 257 5.81 -17.40 11.16
CA LEU A 257 6.98 -17.72 11.97
C LEU A 257 7.08 -19.24 12.12
N SER A 258 8.07 -19.85 11.46
CA SER A 258 8.51 -21.19 11.81
C SER A 258 9.75 -21.06 12.72
N HIS A 259 9.53 -21.08 14.03
CA HIS A 259 10.69 -21.04 14.92
C HIS A 259 11.47 -22.35 14.78
N VAL A 260 12.62 -22.28 14.12
CA VAL A 260 13.51 -23.43 13.93
C VAL A 260 14.85 -23.08 14.56
N GLN A 261 15.01 -23.46 15.83
CA GLN A 261 16.29 -23.34 16.51
C GLN A 261 17.28 -24.33 15.87
N GLY A 262 18.08 -23.82 14.94
CA GLY A 262 19.09 -24.61 14.25
C GLY A 262 20.23 -25.01 15.18
N LYS A 263 20.82 -26.19 14.95
CA LYS A 263 22.12 -26.50 15.56
C LYS A 263 23.17 -25.60 14.92
N SER A 264 24.03 -24.98 15.73
CA SER A 264 25.10 -24.11 15.24
C SER A 264 26.50 -24.61 15.58
N TYR A 265 27.43 -24.42 14.65
CA TYR A 265 28.87 -24.60 14.89
C TYR A 265 29.65 -23.51 14.15
N PHE A 266 30.84 -23.21 14.66
CA PHE A 266 31.74 -22.26 14.00
C PHE A 266 32.53 -23.00 12.93
N ASP A 267 32.58 -22.44 11.73
CA ASP A 267 33.36 -22.92 10.59
C ASP A 267 34.62 -22.03 10.47
N PRO A 268 35.80 -22.52 10.91
CA PRO A 268 37.03 -21.73 10.89
C PRO A 268 37.52 -21.41 9.48
N GLU A 269 37.22 -22.25 8.48
CA GLU A 269 37.66 -22.02 7.09
C GLU A 269 36.91 -20.85 6.47
N LYS A 270 35.64 -20.69 6.83
CA LYS A 270 34.78 -19.61 6.32
C LYS A 270 34.75 -18.38 7.23
N CYS A 271 35.42 -18.43 8.38
CA CYS A 271 35.31 -17.43 9.45
C CYS A 271 33.84 -17.07 9.75
N ALA A 272 32.96 -18.08 9.74
CA ALA A 272 31.52 -17.91 9.77
C ALA A 272 30.86 -18.88 10.76
N VAL A 273 29.71 -18.49 11.28
CA VAL A 273 28.85 -19.37 12.07
C VAL A 273 27.89 -20.07 11.13
N ASN A 274 27.91 -21.40 11.13
CA ASN A 274 26.95 -22.19 10.37
C ASN A 274 25.75 -22.53 11.25
N TYR A 275 24.55 -22.22 10.77
CA TYR A 275 23.29 -22.63 11.36
C TYR A 275 22.62 -23.65 10.45
N ALA A 276 22.35 -24.84 10.98
CA ALA A 276 21.71 -25.91 10.24
C ALA A 276 20.24 -26.06 10.66
N PHE A 277 19.35 -25.99 9.67
CA PHE A 277 17.92 -26.23 9.80
C PHE A 277 17.67 -27.71 9.49
N SER A 278 16.81 -28.36 10.27
CA SER A 278 16.58 -29.81 10.20
C SER A 278 15.99 -30.25 8.86
N ASN A 279 15.22 -29.38 8.22
CA ASN A 279 14.61 -29.59 6.91
C ASN A 279 15.00 -28.43 5.98
N GLY A 280 14.94 -28.64 4.66
CA GLY A 280 15.03 -27.55 3.70
C GLY A 280 13.81 -26.62 3.88
N ILE A 281 14.07 -25.35 4.13
CA ILE A 281 13.07 -24.30 4.30
C ILE A 281 13.09 -23.41 3.07
N TYR A 282 11.91 -22.96 2.63
CA TYR A 282 11.79 -21.89 1.65
C TYR A 282 11.13 -20.69 2.33
N GLY A 283 11.82 -19.55 2.30
CA GLY A 283 11.35 -18.34 2.94
C GLY A 283 12.51 -17.41 3.29
N GLN A 284 12.43 -16.77 4.46
CA GLN A 284 13.40 -15.78 4.91
C GLN A 284 14.13 -16.20 6.17
N VAL A 285 15.29 -15.62 6.40
CA VAL A 285 16.00 -15.70 7.67
C VAL A 285 15.91 -14.36 8.38
N ARG A 286 15.54 -14.41 9.66
CA ARG A 286 15.60 -13.28 10.58
C ARG A 286 16.65 -13.54 11.64
N LEU A 287 17.57 -12.60 11.83
CA LEU A 287 18.52 -12.59 12.93
C LEU A 287 18.04 -11.63 14.00
N THR A 288 18.18 -12.01 15.27
CA THR A 288 18.14 -11.07 16.39
C THR A 288 19.57 -10.83 16.84
N LEU A 289 19.98 -9.57 16.81
CA LEU A 289 21.33 -9.10 17.07
C LEU A 289 21.39 -8.35 18.40
N ARG A 290 22.47 -8.56 19.14
CA ARG A 290 22.81 -7.83 20.37
C ARG A 290 24.27 -7.43 20.33
N ASP A 291 24.58 -6.28 20.93
CA ASP A 291 25.95 -5.76 21.00
C ASP A 291 26.62 -5.57 19.61
N ALA A 292 25.80 -5.47 18.55
CA ALA A 292 26.26 -5.06 17.23
C ALA A 292 26.61 -3.57 17.25
N ARG A 293 27.63 -3.15 16.50
CA ARG A 293 28.01 -1.75 16.44
C ARG A 293 27.25 -1.04 15.33
N TYR A 294 26.93 0.24 15.55
CA TYR A 294 26.43 1.09 14.48
C TYR A 294 27.37 1.07 13.26
N GLY A 295 26.85 0.71 12.09
CA GLY A 295 27.58 0.56 10.84
C GLY A 295 28.33 -0.76 10.65
N GLU A 296 28.23 -1.69 11.59
CA GLU A 296 28.78 -3.05 11.45
C GLU A 296 28.04 -3.83 10.35
N VAL A 297 28.78 -4.57 9.53
CA VAL A 297 28.21 -5.30 8.41
C VAL A 297 28.10 -6.79 8.72
N ILE A 298 26.86 -7.30 8.73
CA ILE A 298 26.52 -8.72 8.87
C ILE A 298 26.14 -9.28 7.52
N ARG A 299 26.66 -10.46 7.19
CA ARG A 299 26.36 -11.21 5.96
C ARG A 299 25.74 -12.53 6.34
N TYR A 300 24.55 -12.82 5.83
CA TYR A 300 23.81 -14.03 6.17
C TYR A 300 23.12 -14.60 4.93
N GLY A 301 23.50 -15.82 4.55
CA GLY A 301 23.07 -16.39 3.27
C GLY A 301 23.61 -15.53 2.11
N ARG A 302 22.69 -15.04 1.26
CA ARG A 302 23.01 -14.09 0.18
C ARG A 302 22.81 -12.63 0.59
N ASN A 303 22.33 -12.36 1.80
CA ASN A 303 21.93 -11.03 2.23
C ASN A 303 23.03 -10.31 3.00
N ILE A 304 22.96 -8.98 2.98
CA ILE A 304 23.82 -8.09 3.74
C ILE A 304 22.94 -7.19 4.62
N TYR A 305 23.32 -7.01 5.87
CA TYR A 305 22.69 -6.08 6.78
C TYR A 305 23.72 -5.16 7.40
N ILE A 306 23.42 -3.86 7.46
CA ILE A 306 24.26 -2.85 8.14
C ILE A 306 23.56 -2.46 9.44
N CYS A 307 24.20 -2.72 10.57
CA CYS A 307 23.60 -2.56 11.88
C CYS A 307 23.38 -1.08 12.25
N ASN A 308 22.27 -0.77 12.90
CA ASN A 308 22.04 0.43 13.69
C ASN A 308 22.61 0.33 15.11
N GLY A 309 22.93 -0.87 15.60
CA GLY A 309 23.55 -1.03 16.92
C GLY A 309 22.62 -0.80 18.11
N GLU A 310 21.30 -0.83 17.87
CA GLU A 310 20.30 -0.90 18.93
C GLU A 310 20.32 -2.28 19.62
N MET A 311 19.77 -2.32 20.84
CA MET A 311 19.57 -3.58 21.54
C MET A 311 18.41 -4.35 20.89
N ASP A 312 18.56 -5.68 20.75
CA ASP A 312 17.56 -6.54 20.12
C ASP A 312 17.22 -6.15 18.67
N GLU A 313 18.23 -5.64 17.95
CA GLU A 313 18.15 -5.28 16.54
C GLU A 313 17.77 -6.51 15.68
N GLN A 314 16.86 -6.33 14.72
CA GLN A 314 16.41 -7.40 13.83
C GLN A 314 16.89 -7.18 12.41
N ALA A 315 17.65 -8.16 11.88
CA ALA A 315 18.05 -8.20 10.48
C ALA A 315 17.18 -9.21 9.73
N SER A 316 16.38 -8.75 8.77
CA SER A 316 15.51 -9.59 7.95
C SER A 316 15.35 -8.97 6.56
N PRO A 317 15.45 -9.75 5.47
CA PRO A 317 15.27 -9.21 4.12
C PRO A 317 13.86 -8.62 3.93
N LEU A 318 13.74 -7.56 3.14
CA LEU A 318 12.45 -6.91 2.88
C LEU A 318 11.65 -7.70 1.85
N PHE A 319 12.32 -8.27 0.85
CA PHE A 319 11.72 -8.99 -0.27
C PHE A 319 12.34 -10.35 -0.56
N SER A 320 13.63 -10.55 -0.28
CA SER A 320 14.33 -11.77 -0.69
C SER A 320 13.70 -13.02 -0.08
N LEU A 321 13.49 -14.03 -0.91
CA LEU A 321 13.14 -15.39 -0.50
C LEU A 321 14.23 -16.34 -0.99
N ASP A 322 14.57 -17.33 -0.18
CA ASP A 322 15.53 -18.36 -0.58
C ASP A 322 15.18 -19.74 -0.04
N GLY A 323 15.65 -20.75 -0.75
CA GLY A 323 15.65 -22.13 -0.29
C GLY A 323 16.93 -22.42 0.49
N PHE A 324 16.82 -22.72 1.78
CA PHE A 324 17.99 -23.01 2.63
C PHE A 324 17.75 -24.18 3.58
N SER A 325 18.78 -25.02 3.74
CA SER A 325 18.90 -25.96 4.86
C SER A 325 20.00 -25.56 5.84
N ARG A 326 20.88 -24.64 5.39
CA ARG A 326 21.97 -24.09 6.19
C ARG A 326 22.17 -22.63 5.83
N VAL A 327 22.46 -21.82 6.83
CA VAL A 327 22.82 -20.42 6.66
C VAL A 327 24.16 -20.17 7.30
N TYR A 328 25.05 -19.53 6.54
CA TYR A 328 26.32 -19.04 7.04
C TYR A 328 26.13 -17.58 7.42
N VAL A 329 26.49 -17.25 8.66
CA VAL A 329 26.51 -15.87 9.16
C VAL A 329 27.94 -15.46 9.42
N SER A 330 28.36 -14.35 8.82
CA SER A 330 29.69 -13.76 8.96
C SER A 330 29.54 -12.25 9.03
N GLY A 331 30.64 -11.53 9.22
CA GLY A 331 30.60 -10.07 9.16
C GLY A 331 31.97 -9.48 8.90
N ASP A 332 32.09 -8.19 9.15
CA ASP A 332 33.36 -7.49 9.04
C ASP A 332 34.30 -7.79 10.24
N ARG A 333 35.35 -6.97 10.43
CA ARG A 333 36.34 -7.14 11.51
C ARG A 333 35.78 -7.02 12.93
N TYR A 334 34.58 -6.48 13.11
CA TYR A 334 33.93 -6.31 14.40
C TYR A 334 33.02 -7.48 14.78
N PHE A 335 32.70 -8.33 13.80
CA PHE A 335 31.80 -9.45 13.95
C PHE A 335 32.26 -10.41 15.05
N GLN A 336 31.32 -10.70 15.94
CA GLN A 336 31.45 -11.68 17.00
C GLN A 336 30.23 -12.60 16.98
N ARG A 337 30.47 -13.90 17.04
CA ARG A 337 29.38 -14.91 17.09
C ARG A 337 28.37 -14.62 18.21
N SER A 338 28.81 -14.11 19.34
CA SER A 338 27.95 -13.79 20.49
C SER A 338 26.92 -12.72 20.19
N GLN A 339 27.10 -11.92 19.13
CA GLN A 339 26.12 -10.92 18.71
C GLN A 339 24.84 -11.55 18.17
N ILE A 340 24.91 -12.77 17.63
CA ILE A 340 23.73 -13.48 17.12
C ILE A 340 23.03 -14.11 18.32
N TRP A 341 22.02 -13.41 18.83
CA TRP A 341 21.22 -13.88 19.95
C TRP A 341 20.24 -14.97 19.52
N ASP A 342 19.56 -14.74 18.39
CA ASP A 342 18.61 -15.69 17.84
C ASP A 342 18.64 -15.70 16.31
N ILE A 343 18.21 -16.82 15.74
CA ILE A 343 18.01 -17.00 14.30
C ILE A 343 16.74 -17.77 14.05
N GLU A 344 15.90 -17.21 13.21
CA GLU A 344 14.58 -17.74 12.90
C GLU A 344 14.40 -17.88 11.40
N ALA A 345 13.64 -18.90 11.00
CA ALA A 345 13.23 -19.10 9.62
C ALA A 345 11.77 -18.69 9.47
N LEU A 346 11.50 -17.70 8.63
CA LEU A 346 10.15 -17.25 8.35
C LEU A 346 9.69 -17.98 7.09
N THR A 347 8.70 -18.87 7.22
CA THR A 347 8.16 -19.65 6.10
C THR A 347 6.97 -18.94 5.48
N GLU A 348 6.95 -18.88 4.17
CA GLU A 348 5.83 -18.29 3.44
C GLU A 348 4.52 -19.03 3.71
N VAL A 349 3.47 -18.24 3.86
CA VAL A 349 2.08 -18.69 3.80
C VAL A 349 1.45 -17.97 2.63
N TYR A 350 1.00 -18.77 1.67
CA TYR A 350 0.21 -18.25 0.55
C TYR A 350 -1.23 -18.11 1.02
N ASP A 351 -1.79 -16.92 0.83
CA ASP A 351 -3.22 -16.63 1.06
C ASP A 351 -4.04 -16.85 -0.22
#